data_AF-A0A2P4QTE9-F1
#
_entry.id   AF-A0A2P4QTE9-F1
#
_cell.length_a   1.000
_cell.length_b   1.000
_cell.length_c   1.000
_cell.angle_alpha   90.00
_cell.angle_beta   90.00
_cell.angle_gamma   90.00
#
_symmetry.space_group_name_H-M   'P 1'
#
loop_
_entity.id
_entity.type
_entity.pdbx_description
1 polymer ?
#
loop_
_entity_poly.entity_id
_entity_poly.type
_entity_poly.pdbx_seq_one_letter_code
_entity_poly.pdbx_strand_id
1 'polypeptide(L)'
;MKYGNLHEYYTNFKDYIDLKTKIKFALDICRGVAYLHECEILHRDIQSANVLVDGNHKVKIANFGLSRKFSDITRNILQNLENIRYMAPEKLAVENDENNNNDAQKKKVPYDSKCEIYSVGALLWEIAELKKPHYDLDKSVLLVNIRKRVSERYCLPFSNDVPTEWRTIVTRAMEYDSMWRISITDICRDFYNLSNKIHSDSLQDNTEVSTSNDFCTLSVDEAINVHRSTNGNKQLAWQSFKYHSPTNLEAKYWLGYYYYHEEKIPELQQINKDEKIRIAANIFKETADKGNPSAQLRYGMCLWEGNGVVINTLEALKYLKMAANQGNSAAMYIIGKAYWKGGNGIEKDKKQGAEYLKKAASNNHPKVEYALYFYHAHKLAEK
;
A
#
# COMPACT_ATOMS: atom_id res chain seq x y z
N MET A 1 12.58 25.96 24.43
CA MET A 1 11.13 26.05 24.77
C MET A 1 10.92 25.55 26.20
N LYS A 2 9.83 25.95 26.86
CA LYS A 2 9.62 25.82 28.32
C LYS A 2 9.75 24.40 28.86
N TYR A 3 9.32 23.39 28.11
CA TYR A 3 9.31 22.00 28.57
C TYR A 3 10.30 21.08 27.82
N GLY A 4 11.31 21.66 27.16
CA GLY A 4 12.32 20.88 26.45
C GLY A 4 11.81 20.26 25.14
N ASN A 5 12.36 19.10 24.79
CA ASN A 5 11.93 18.33 23.62
C ASN A 5 10.78 17.37 23.95
N LEU A 6 10.15 16.79 22.93
CA LEU A 6 8.97 15.95 23.08
C LEU A 6 9.26 14.69 23.90
N HIS A 7 10.45 14.11 23.76
CA HIS A 7 10.87 12.95 24.54
C HIS A 7 10.96 13.27 26.04
N GLU A 8 11.61 14.38 26.38
CA GLU A 8 11.68 14.89 27.76
C GLU A 8 10.27 15.20 28.29
N TYR A 9 9.43 15.82 27.47
CA TYR A 9 8.08 16.19 27.84
C TYR A 9 7.25 14.98 28.25
N TYR A 10 7.11 13.96 27.39
CA TYR A 10 6.28 12.82 27.74
C TYR A 10 6.91 11.91 28.80
N THR A 11 8.22 12.00 29.01
CA THR A 11 8.91 11.29 30.10
C THR A 11 8.54 11.89 31.45
N ASN A 12 8.43 13.22 31.53
CA ASN A 12 8.14 13.94 32.78
C ASN A 12 6.64 14.16 33.04
N PHE A 13 5.80 14.18 31.99
CA PHE A 13 4.37 14.53 32.08
C PHE A 13 3.45 13.42 31.55
N LYS A 14 3.90 12.17 31.58
CA LYS A 14 3.19 11.02 30.96
C LYS A 14 1.72 10.93 31.36
N ASP A 15 1.41 11.10 32.65
CA ASP A 15 0.07 10.93 33.21
C ASP A 15 -0.92 12.01 32.75
N TYR A 16 -0.42 13.12 32.19
CA TYR A 16 -1.22 14.23 31.68
C TYR A 16 -1.44 14.17 30.16
N ILE A 17 -0.94 13.13 29.48
CA ILE A 17 -1.02 13.00 28.02
C ILE A 17 -2.14 12.02 27.65
N ASP A 18 -3.35 12.55 27.55
CA ASP A 18 -4.52 11.85 27.05
C ASP A 18 -4.49 11.70 25.51
N LEU A 19 -5.42 10.90 24.97
CA LEU A 19 -5.53 10.68 23.53
C LEU A 19 -5.73 11.99 22.75
N LYS A 20 -6.50 12.94 23.30
CA LYS A 20 -6.76 14.24 22.67
C LYS A 20 -5.46 15.05 22.52
N THR A 21 -4.60 15.02 23.53
CA THR A 21 -3.28 15.66 23.51
C THR A 21 -2.35 14.99 22.52
N LYS A 22 -2.32 13.65 22.49
CA LYS A 22 -1.57 12.89 21.47
C LYS A 22 -1.97 13.32 20.06
N ILE A 23 -3.27 13.39 19.76
CA ILE A 23 -3.77 13.79 18.43
C ILE A 23 -3.37 15.23 18.09
N LYS A 24 -3.42 16.15 19.05
CA LYS A 24 -2.96 17.53 18.83
C LYS A 24 -1.47 17.57 18.48
N PHE A 25 -0.63 16.81 19.18
CA PHE A 25 0.80 16.73 18.86
C PHE A 25 1.04 16.16 17.46
N ALA A 26 0.33 15.08 17.11
CA ALA A 26 0.39 14.51 15.77
C ALA A 26 0.00 15.54 14.69
N LEU A 27 -1.11 16.25 14.88
CA LEU A 27 -1.57 17.28 13.94
C LEU A 27 -0.59 18.44 13.78
N ASP A 28 -0.03 18.95 14.88
CA ASP A 28 0.93 20.05 14.85
C ASP A 28 2.21 19.65 14.09
N ILE A 29 2.73 18.43 14.34
CA ILE A 29 3.89 17.89 13.61
C ILE A 29 3.55 17.70 12.13
N CYS A 30 2.41 17.07 11.82
CA CYS A 30 2.04 16.78 10.43
C CYS A 30 1.83 18.06 9.62
N ARG A 31 1.21 19.09 10.21
CA ARG A 31 1.08 20.43 9.60
C ARG A 31 2.44 21.09 9.38
N GLY A 32 3.35 20.96 10.35
CA GLY A 32 4.72 21.46 10.22
C GLY A 32 5.46 20.81 9.05
N VAL A 33 5.42 19.47 8.94
CA VAL A 33 6.05 18.75 7.82
C VAL A 33 5.36 19.06 6.49
N ALA A 34 4.02 19.12 6.45
CA ALA A 34 3.28 19.50 5.25
C ALA A 34 3.70 20.88 4.75
N TYR A 35 3.83 21.86 5.64
CA TYR A 35 4.33 23.19 5.29
C TYR A 35 5.75 23.15 4.73
N LEU A 36 6.65 22.34 5.31
CA LEU A 36 8.01 22.18 4.78
C LEU A 36 8.00 21.56 3.38
N HIS A 37 7.16 20.55 3.14
CA HIS A 37 7.03 19.90 1.82
C HIS A 37 6.47 20.86 0.77
N GLU A 38 5.49 21.70 1.12
CA GLU A 38 4.98 22.77 0.24
C GLU A 38 6.07 23.80 -0.09
N CYS A 39 7.00 24.04 0.84
CA CYS A 39 8.17 24.88 0.61
C CYS A 39 9.31 24.14 -0.14
N GLU A 40 9.08 22.91 -0.58
CA GLU A 40 10.08 22.00 -1.17
C GLU A 40 11.31 21.82 -0.27
N ILE A 41 11.12 21.72 1.04
CA ILE A 41 12.16 21.48 2.05
C ILE A 41 11.91 20.14 2.74
N LEU A 42 12.94 19.30 2.77
CA LEU A 42 13.00 18.10 3.61
C LEU A 42 13.71 18.45 4.91
N HIS A 43 13.11 18.07 6.05
CA HIS A 43 13.71 18.23 7.36
C HIS A 43 14.93 17.32 7.57
N ARG A 44 14.80 16.05 7.15
CA ARG A 44 15.81 14.98 7.15
C ARG A 44 16.21 14.38 8.50
N ASP A 45 15.73 14.94 9.60
CA ASP A 45 16.00 14.45 10.96
C ASP A 45 14.75 14.52 11.85
N ILE A 46 13.62 13.98 11.38
CA ILE A 46 12.36 13.95 12.13
C ILE A 46 12.48 12.91 13.25
N GLN A 47 12.51 13.39 14.49
CA GLN A 47 12.57 12.59 15.72
C GLN A 47 12.11 13.42 16.92
N SER A 48 11.75 12.79 18.03
CA SER A 48 11.21 13.48 19.20
C SER A 48 12.18 14.46 19.85
N ALA A 49 13.49 14.21 19.74
CA ALA A 49 14.54 15.15 20.18
C ALA A 49 14.52 16.48 19.41
N ASN A 50 14.00 16.48 18.18
CA ASN A 50 13.89 17.65 17.30
C ASN A 50 12.48 18.22 17.25
N VAL A 51 11.62 17.84 18.20
CA VAL A 51 10.30 18.45 18.40
C VAL A 51 10.29 19.10 19.77
N LEU A 52 10.00 20.39 19.84
CA LEU A 52 10.03 21.17 21.08
C LEU A 52 8.62 21.48 21.58
N VAL A 53 8.44 21.52 22.91
CA VAL A 53 7.13 21.76 23.55
C VAL A 53 7.10 23.10 24.28
N ASP A 54 6.15 23.97 23.92
CA ASP A 54 6.01 25.32 24.50
C ASP A 54 5.13 25.38 25.75
N GLY A 55 5.05 26.57 26.35
CA GLY A 55 4.28 26.82 27.57
C GLY A 55 2.77 26.59 27.45
N ASN A 56 2.24 26.47 26.22
CA ASN A 56 0.83 26.19 25.95
C ASN A 56 0.61 24.71 25.57
N HIS A 57 1.60 23.86 25.81
CA HIS A 57 1.59 22.45 25.41
C HIS A 57 1.35 22.29 23.91
N LYS A 58 1.95 23.15 23.08
CA LYS A 58 2.03 22.96 21.63
C LYS A 58 3.41 22.49 21.23
N VAL A 59 3.45 21.69 20.17
CA VAL A 59 4.70 21.13 19.65
C VAL A 59 5.12 21.85 18.38
N LYS A 60 6.43 22.03 18.20
CA LYS A 60 7.02 22.62 16.99
C LYS A 60 8.25 21.86 16.56
N ILE A 61 8.40 21.66 15.26
CA ILE A 61 9.60 21.06 14.65
C ILE A 61 10.75 22.05 14.79
N ALA A 62 11.93 21.55 15.15
CA ALA A 62 13.15 22.32 15.36
C ALA A 62 14.37 21.57 14.78
N ASN A 63 15.54 22.18 14.88
CA ASN A 63 16.82 21.62 14.43
C ASN A 63 16.91 21.37 12.90
N PHE A 64 16.76 22.45 12.14
CA PHE A 64 16.82 22.45 10.67
C PHE A 64 18.25 22.34 10.08
N GLY A 65 19.26 21.98 10.88
CA GLY A 65 20.66 21.94 10.43
C GLY A 65 20.92 20.93 9.29
N LEU A 66 20.13 19.85 9.27
CA LEU A 66 20.18 18.82 8.24
C LEU A 66 19.21 19.05 7.07
N SER A 67 18.34 20.07 7.17
CA SER A 67 17.29 20.33 6.19
C SER A 67 17.84 20.76 4.84
N ARG A 68 17.20 20.32 3.75
CA ARG A 68 17.66 20.56 2.38
C ARG A 68 16.46 20.76 1.46
N LYS A 69 16.67 21.49 0.35
CA LYS A 69 15.65 21.55 -0.71
C LYS A 69 15.50 20.19 -1.38
N PHE A 70 14.35 19.93 -1.97
CA PHE A 70 14.10 18.69 -2.73
C PHE A 70 15.09 18.53 -3.90
N SER A 71 15.56 19.65 -4.47
CA SER A 71 16.54 19.68 -5.57
C SER A 71 18.00 19.55 -5.13
N ASP A 72 18.30 19.64 -3.84
CA ASP A 72 19.68 19.57 -3.34
C ASP A 72 20.21 18.13 -3.37
N ILE A 73 21.50 17.97 -3.67
CA ILE A 73 22.17 16.67 -3.60
C ILE A 73 22.14 16.16 -2.15
N THR A 74 21.51 15.01 -1.94
CA THR A 74 21.40 14.43 -0.60
C THR A 74 22.68 13.69 -0.20
N ARG A 75 23.40 14.24 0.79
CA ARG A 75 24.53 13.55 1.44
C ARG A 75 24.00 12.54 2.47
N ASN A 76 24.67 11.41 2.66
CA ASN A 76 24.30 10.47 3.72
C ASN A 76 24.36 11.16 5.09
N ILE A 77 23.30 10.99 5.88
CA ILE A 77 23.27 11.43 7.27
C ILE A 77 24.00 10.36 8.07
N LEU A 78 24.90 10.79 8.95
CA LEU A 78 25.63 9.88 9.82
C LEU A 78 24.62 9.20 10.75
N GLN A 79 24.60 7.87 10.74
CA GLN A 79 23.76 7.07 11.61
C GLN A 79 24.30 7.21 13.04
N ASN A 80 23.44 7.61 13.97
CA ASN A 80 23.70 7.62 15.41
C ASN A 80 22.65 6.78 16.13
N LEU A 81 22.84 6.51 17.42
CA LEU A 81 21.95 5.61 18.17
C LEU A 81 20.49 6.09 18.24
N GLU A 82 20.23 7.38 18.02
CA GLU A 82 18.90 7.97 18.15
C GLU A 82 18.19 8.06 16.80
N ASN A 83 18.83 8.61 15.77
CA ASN A 83 18.19 8.82 14.48
C ASN A 83 17.83 7.50 13.77
N ILE A 84 18.58 6.41 14.00
CA ILE A 84 18.33 5.10 13.38
C ILE A 84 16.95 4.52 13.70
N ARG A 85 16.33 4.94 14.82
CA ARG A 85 14.99 4.51 15.23
C ARG A 85 13.89 5.04 14.31
N TYR A 86 14.18 6.10 13.57
CA TYR A 86 13.23 6.81 12.70
C TYR A 86 13.60 6.68 11.21
N MET A 87 14.71 6.01 10.89
CA MET A 87 15.21 5.92 9.53
C MET A 87 14.44 4.89 8.71
N ALA A 88 14.12 5.26 7.46
CA ALA A 88 13.45 4.38 6.52
C ALA A 88 14.30 3.15 6.15
N PRO A 89 13.67 2.00 5.81
CA PRO A 89 14.34 0.77 5.44
C PRO A 89 15.45 0.93 4.38
N GLU A 90 15.18 1.67 3.32
CA GLU A 90 16.11 1.95 2.21
C GLU A 90 17.33 2.79 2.63
N LYS A 91 17.29 3.43 3.80
CA LYS A 91 18.41 4.17 4.39
C LYS A 91 19.19 3.36 5.42
N LEU A 92 18.61 2.25 5.89
CA LEU A 92 19.21 1.33 6.87
C LEU A 92 19.75 0.05 6.24
N ALA A 93 19.21 -0.36 5.10
CA ALA A 93 19.66 -1.53 4.35
C ALA A 93 21.14 -1.34 3.97
N VAL A 94 22.00 -2.12 4.63
CA VAL A 94 23.39 -2.27 4.22
C VAL A 94 23.44 -3.39 3.21
N GLU A 95 23.91 -3.08 2.01
CA GLU A 95 24.40 -4.09 1.08
C GLU A 95 25.65 -4.73 1.72
N ASN A 96 25.46 -5.91 2.32
CA ASN A 96 26.53 -6.78 2.77
C ASN A 96 27.34 -7.22 1.55
N ASP A 97 28.33 -6.42 1.16
CA ASP A 97 29.42 -6.85 0.30
C ASP A 97 30.69 -6.18 0.80
N GLU A 98 31.28 -6.79 1.83
CA GLU A 98 32.67 -6.57 2.24
C GLU A 98 33.63 -7.47 1.44
N ASN A 99 33.12 -8.33 0.54
CA ASN A 99 33.94 -9.24 -0.27
C ASN A 99 34.09 -8.85 -1.74
N ASN A 100 33.48 -7.76 -2.21
CA ASN A 100 33.63 -7.28 -3.59
C ASN A 100 34.41 -5.96 -3.61
N ASN A 101 35.73 -6.06 -3.82
CA ASN A 101 36.68 -4.97 -4.10
C ASN A 101 36.45 -4.36 -5.50
N ASN A 102 35.19 -4.08 -5.87
CA ASN A 102 34.88 -3.30 -7.05
C ASN A 102 34.20 -2.01 -6.58
N ASP A 103 34.99 -0.94 -6.51
CA ASP A 103 34.59 0.47 -6.28
C ASP A 103 33.67 1.03 -7.39
N ALA A 104 33.03 0.18 -8.17
CA ALA A 104 31.99 0.54 -9.13
C ALA A 104 30.66 0.80 -8.38
N GLN A 105 30.58 1.97 -7.76
CA GLN A 105 29.34 2.75 -7.64
C GLN A 105 28.18 2.03 -6.92
N LYS A 106 28.38 1.65 -5.65
CA LYS A 106 27.31 1.26 -4.71
C LYS A 106 26.16 2.29 -4.79
N LYS A 107 24.98 1.86 -5.27
CA LYS A 107 23.87 2.73 -5.67
C LYS A 107 23.14 3.28 -4.44
N LYS A 108 23.75 4.27 -3.79
CA LYS A 108 23.17 4.96 -2.63
C LYS A 108 21.81 5.56 -2.99
N VAL A 109 20.76 5.10 -2.32
CA VAL A 109 19.41 5.65 -2.48
C VAL A 109 19.38 7.08 -1.92
N PRO A 110 18.98 8.09 -2.71
CA PRO A 110 18.82 9.46 -2.23
C PRO A 110 17.84 9.55 -1.06
N TYR A 111 17.98 10.53 -0.17
CA TYR A 111 16.91 10.82 0.78
C TYR A 111 15.80 11.59 0.04
N ASP A 112 14.55 11.15 0.15
CA ASP A 112 13.40 11.80 -0.50
C ASP A 112 12.26 12.04 0.50
N SER A 113 11.13 12.54 0.01
CA SER A 113 9.95 12.75 0.84
C SER A 113 9.42 11.45 1.44
N LYS A 114 9.56 10.31 0.77
CA LYS A 114 9.10 9.01 1.29
C LYS A 114 9.95 8.54 2.47
N CYS A 115 11.25 8.84 2.49
CA CYS A 115 12.10 8.63 3.66
C CYS A 115 11.58 9.45 4.86
N GLU A 116 11.18 10.70 4.61
CA GLU A 116 10.65 11.60 5.65
C GLU A 116 9.30 11.16 6.18
N ILE A 117 8.40 10.67 5.31
CA ILE A 117 7.12 10.10 5.74
C ILE A 117 7.33 8.91 6.69
N TYR A 118 8.32 8.05 6.44
CA TYR A 118 8.63 6.95 7.36
C TYR A 118 9.05 7.47 8.74
N SER A 119 9.92 8.48 8.79
CA SER A 119 10.34 9.11 10.05
C SER A 119 9.18 9.77 10.80
N VAL A 120 8.25 10.41 10.07
CA VAL A 120 7.00 10.92 10.64
C VAL A 120 6.17 9.77 11.22
N GLY A 121 6.02 8.66 10.51
CA GLY A 121 5.33 7.46 11.01
C GLY A 121 5.93 6.92 12.31
N ALA A 122 7.26 6.80 12.37
CA ALA A 122 7.97 6.35 13.57
C ALA A 122 7.76 7.30 14.77
N LEU A 123 7.76 8.61 14.53
CA LEU A 123 7.48 9.61 15.56
C LEU A 123 6.01 9.58 16.01
N LEU A 124 5.06 9.35 15.10
CA LEU A 124 3.65 9.17 15.42
C LEU A 124 3.40 7.88 16.22
N TRP A 125 4.15 6.82 15.95
CA TRP A 125 4.16 5.62 16.78
C TRP A 125 4.65 5.94 18.21
N GLU A 126 5.74 6.69 18.33
CA GLU A 126 6.27 7.11 19.64
C GLU A 126 5.29 7.96 20.44
N ILE A 127 4.53 8.84 19.79
CA ILE A 127 3.48 9.64 20.45
C ILE A 127 2.33 8.75 20.93
N ALA A 128 1.95 7.73 20.16
CA ALA A 128 0.90 6.79 20.56
C ALA A 128 1.30 6.00 21.80
N GLU A 129 2.51 5.43 21.81
CA GLU A 129 3.01 4.51 22.83
C GLU A 129 3.73 5.20 24.00
N LEU A 130 4.08 6.48 23.83
CA LEU A 130 4.91 7.27 24.75
C LEU A 130 6.24 6.56 25.10
N LYS A 131 6.85 5.96 24.09
CA LYS A 131 8.12 5.22 24.14
C LYS A 131 8.86 5.37 22.81
N LYS A 132 10.19 5.37 22.84
CA LYS A 132 10.97 5.41 21.59
C LYS A 132 10.74 4.16 20.73
N PRO A 133 10.75 4.27 19.39
CA PRO A 133 10.68 3.10 18.52
C PRO A 133 11.82 2.14 18.86
N HIS A 134 11.53 0.83 18.94
CA HIS A 134 12.50 -0.18 19.36
C HIS A 134 13.08 0.02 20.78
N TYR A 135 12.30 0.56 21.72
CA TYR A 135 12.74 0.77 23.11
C TYR A 135 13.21 -0.52 23.82
N ASP A 136 12.74 -1.67 23.34
CA ASP A 136 12.96 -2.99 23.90
C ASP A 136 14.31 -3.61 23.50
N LEU A 137 15.01 -3.02 22.54
CA LEU A 137 16.32 -3.47 22.10
C LEU A 137 17.44 -2.93 23.00
N ASP A 138 18.46 -3.76 23.21
CA ASP A 138 19.70 -3.35 23.87
C ASP A 138 20.38 -2.20 23.09
N LYS A 139 20.74 -1.14 23.84
CA LYS A 139 21.42 0.04 23.32
C LYS A 139 22.81 -0.28 22.77
N SER A 140 23.51 -1.28 23.32
CA SER A 140 24.88 -1.62 22.93
C SER A 140 25.01 -2.13 21.48
N VAL A 141 23.97 -2.81 21.00
CA VAL A 141 23.90 -3.44 19.66
C VAL A 141 22.70 -2.96 18.86
N LEU A 142 22.18 -1.78 19.20
CA LEU A 142 20.93 -1.24 18.69
C LEU A 142 20.88 -1.17 17.16
N LEU A 143 21.96 -0.70 16.53
CA LEU A 143 22.04 -0.58 15.08
C LEU A 143 21.90 -1.93 14.36
N VAL A 144 22.60 -2.95 14.86
CA VAL A 144 22.56 -4.30 14.28
C VAL A 144 21.16 -4.90 14.41
N ASN A 145 20.55 -4.75 15.58
CA ASN A 145 19.22 -5.30 15.85
C ASN A 145 18.11 -4.57 15.09
N ILE A 146 18.20 -3.25 14.93
CA ILE A 146 17.24 -2.49 14.10
C ILE A 146 17.38 -2.90 12.63
N ARG A 147 18.62 -3.02 12.10
CA ARG A 147 18.84 -3.51 10.73
C ARG A 147 18.26 -4.90 10.52
N LYS A 148 18.45 -5.80 11.48
CA LYS A 148 17.85 -7.14 11.46
C LYS A 148 16.32 -7.07 11.42
N ARG A 149 15.68 -6.32 12.32
CA ARG A 149 14.23 -6.10 12.33
C ARG A 149 13.71 -5.56 11.00
N VAL A 150 14.39 -4.58 10.43
CA VAL A 150 14.05 -4.01 9.13
C VAL A 150 14.14 -5.07 8.02
N SER A 151 15.19 -5.90 8.00
CA SER A 151 15.34 -6.98 7.02
C SER A 151 14.24 -8.04 7.12
N GLU A 152 13.73 -8.28 8.34
CA GLU A 152 12.63 -9.21 8.65
C GLU A 152 11.25 -8.56 8.50
N ARG A 153 11.17 -7.30 8.05
CA ARG A 153 9.93 -6.51 7.92
C ARG A 153 9.12 -6.44 9.21
N TYR A 154 9.82 -6.32 10.33
CA TYR A 154 9.21 -6.20 11.65
C TYR A 154 8.33 -4.94 11.75
N CYS A 155 7.07 -5.13 12.17
CA CYS A 155 6.15 -4.03 12.48
C CYS A 155 6.22 -3.71 13.98
N LEU A 156 6.32 -2.43 14.32
CA LEU A 156 6.25 -1.99 15.71
C LEU A 156 4.85 -2.30 16.28
N PRO A 157 4.75 -3.00 17.43
CA PRO A 157 3.47 -3.36 18.01
C PRO A 157 2.77 -2.13 18.59
N PHE A 158 1.44 -2.17 18.68
CA PHE A 158 0.64 -1.17 19.37
C PHE A 158 -0.05 -1.77 20.59
N SER A 159 -0.24 -0.97 21.63
CA SER A 159 -1.12 -1.30 22.73
C SER A 159 -2.59 -1.19 22.33
N ASN A 160 -3.47 -1.86 23.09
CA ASN A 160 -4.90 -1.96 22.78
C ASN A 160 -5.66 -0.63 22.92
N ASP A 161 -5.11 0.33 23.68
CA ASP A 161 -5.67 1.67 23.89
C ASP A 161 -5.46 2.62 22.70
N VAL A 162 -4.60 2.26 21.73
CA VAL A 162 -4.39 3.08 20.54
C VAL A 162 -5.53 2.85 19.53
N PRO A 163 -6.24 3.91 19.09
CA PRO A 163 -7.33 3.78 18.12
C PRO A 163 -6.92 3.06 16.82
N THR A 164 -7.83 2.27 16.25
CA THR A 164 -7.57 1.54 14.99
C THR A 164 -7.20 2.48 13.84
N GLU A 165 -7.81 3.67 13.79
CA GLU A 165 -7.50 4.69 12.79
C GLU A 165 -6.06 5.19 12.93
N TRP A 166 -5.60 5.49 14.16
CA TRP A 166 -4.21 5.88 14.43
C TRP A 166 -3.23 4.80 13.97
N ARG A 167 -3.49 3.54 14.35
CA ARG A 167 -2.67 2.37 13.96
C ARG A 167 -2.59 2.23 12.44
N THR A 168 -3.69 2.47 11.74
CA THR A 168 -3.76 2.39 10.28
C THR A 168 -2.94 3.50 9.63
N ILE A 169 -3.02 4.74 10.13
CA ILE A 169 -2.24 5.87 9.62
C ILE A 169 -0.74 5.59 9.74
N VAL A 170 -0.29 5.17 10.92
CA VAL A 170 1.13 4.87 11.18
C VAL A 170 1.62 3.70 10.33
N THR A 171 0.85 2.61 10.26
CA THR A 171 1.20 1.44 9.43
C THR A 171 1.40 1.84 7.96
N ARG A 172 0.47 2.63 7.42
CA ARG A 172 0.54 3.13 6.03
C ARG A 172 1.70 4.12 5.81
N ALA A 173 2.09 4.90 6.81
CA ALA A 173 3.25 5.79 6.73
C ALA A 173 4.57 5.02 6.79
N MET A 174 4.61 3.90 7.53
CA MET A 174 5.79 3.07 7.75
C MET A 174 5.87 1.83 6.84
N GLU A 175 5.18 1.83 5.70
CA GLU A 175 5.28 0.76 4.70
C GLU A 175 6.74 0.50 4.29
N TYR A 176 7.09 -0.78 4.15
CA TYR A 176 8.47 -1.20 3.85
C TYR A 176 8.94 -0.61 2.52
N ASP A 177 8.14 -0.80 1.47
CA ASP A 177 8.39 -0.25 0.15
C ASP A 177 7.90 1.22 0.10
N SER A 178 8.83 2.12 -0.20
CA SER A 178 8.63 3.57 -0.17
C SER A 178 7.54 4.05 -1.13
N MET A 179 7.25 3.29 -2.19
CA MET A 179 6.19 3.60 -3.15
C MET A 179 4.81 3.64 -2.49
N TRP A 180 4.57 2.79 -1.49
CA TRP A 180 3.25 2.62 -0.88
C TRP A 180 2.99 3.54 0.31
N ARG A 181 4.01 4.27 0.78
CA ARG A 181 3.84 5.20 1.89
C ARG A 181 2.89 6.32 1.50
N ILE A 182 1.93 6.62 2.37
CA ILE A 182 0.96 7.71 2.20
C ILE A 182 1.63 9.08 2.15
N SER A 183 0.93 10.09 1.66
CA SER A 183 1.46 11.47 1.65
C SER A 183 1.27 12.15 3.01
N ILE A 184 2.05 13.20 3.30
CA ILE A 184 1.87 13.99 4.53
C ILE A 184 0.49 14.67 4.58
N THR A 185 -0.07 15.04 3.41
CA THR A 185 -1.40 15.63 3.31
C THR A 185 -2.49 14.62 3.66
N ASP A 186 -2.34 13.36 3.24
CA ASP A 186 -3.24 12.27 3.66
C ASP A 186 -3.16 12.03 5.17
N ILE A 187 -1.94 12.00 5.75
CA ILE A 187 -1.74 11.86 7.20
C ILE A 187 -2.46 12.99 7.95
N CYS A 188 -2.26 14.24 7.53
CA CYS A 188 -2.93 15.42 8.10
C CYS A 188 -4.46 15.28 8.08
N ARG A 189 -5.02 14.89 6.93
CA ARG A 189 -6.47 14.70 6.76
C ARG A 189 -7.00 13.61 7.67
N ASP A 190 -6.32 12.47 7.73
CA ASP A 190 -6.77 11.31 8.49
C ASP A 190 -6.74 11.60 10.00
N PHE A 191 -5.71 12.32 10.50
CA PHE A 191 -5.67 12.79 11.89
C PHE A 191 -6.71 13.87 12.19
N TYR A 192 -7.01 14.75 11.23
CA TYR A 192 -8.07 15.75 11.40
C TYR A 192 -9.44 15.08 11.57
N ASN A 193 -9.73 14.08 10.73
CA ASN A 193 -10.94 13.27 10.83
C ASN A 193 -11.01 12.53 12.18
N LEU A 194 -9.91 11.93 12.63
CA LEU A 194 -9.84 11.27 13.94
C LEU A 194 -10.11 12.26 15.08
N SER A 195 -9.56 13.48 15.01
CA SER A 195 -9.82 14.53 16.00
C SER A 195 -11.30 14.93 16.05
N ASN A 196 -11.96 15.01 14.90
CA ASN A 196 -13.38 15.38 14.83
C ASN A 196 -14.28 14.29 15.39
N LYS A 197 -13.98 13.02 15.10
CA LYS A 197 -14.71 11.85 15.63
C LYS A 197 -14.71 11.84 17.16
N ILE A 198 -13.54 12.06 17.77
CA ILE A 198 -13.42 12.09 19.23
C ILE A 198 -14.13 13.32 19.84
N HIS A 199 -14.21 14.43 19.09
CA HIS A 199 -14.94 15.60 19.56
C HIS A 199 -16.46 15.40 19.50
N SER A 200 -16.99 14.76 18.43
CA SER A 200 -18.42 14.45 18.32
C SER A 200 -18.88 13.48 19.42
N ASP A 201 -18.06 12.50 19.77
CA ASP A 201 -18.39 11.51 20.82
C ASP A 201 -18.41 12.15 22.22
N SER A 202 -17.73 13.28 22.42
CA SER A 202 -17.70 14.02 23.70
C SER A 202 -18.88 14.97 23.94
N LEU A 203 -19.77 15.15 22.96
CA LEU A 203 -20.89 16.11 23.00
C LEU A 203 -22.29 15.45 23.07
N GLN A 204 -22.38 14.11 23.10
CA GLN A 204 -23.64 13.40 23.26
C GLN A 204 -23.79 12.85 24.67
N ASP A 205 -24.57 13.56 25.49
CA ASP A 205 -25.24 13.02 26.68
C ASP A 205 -26.72 12.78 26.30
N ASN A 206 -27.16 11.53 26.39
CA ASN A 206 -28.52 11.01 26.19
C ASN A 206 -29.36 11.54 25.00
N THR A 207 -29.22 10.87 23.87
CA THR A 207 -30.38 10.36 23.10
C THR A 207 -29.90 9.17 22.32
N GLU A 208 -30.50 7.99 22.56
CA GLU A 208 -30.38 6.84 21.67
C GLU A 208 -30.95 7.22 20.30
N VAL A 209 -30.09 7.78 19.47
CA VAL A 209 -30.22 7.70 18.02
C VAL A 209 -28.96 6.96 17.59
N SER A 210 -29.15 5.66 17.39
CA SER A 210 -28.23 4.75 16.75
C SER A 210 -27.84 5.28 15.37
N THR A 211 -26.86 6.18 15.36
CA THR A 211 -25.97 6.37 14.22
C THR A 211 -24.66 5.69 14.57
N SER A 212 -24.70 4.37 14.46
CA SER A 212 -23.50 3.55 14.40
C SER A 212 -22.67 4.01 13.20
N ASN A 213 -21.77 4.97 13.42
CA ASN A 213 -20.54 5.09 12.63
C ASN A 213 -19.53 4.01 13.09
N ASP A 214 -20.03 2.77 13.18
CA ASP A 214 -19.20 1.59 13.06
C ASP A 214 -18.55 1.67 11.69
N PHE A 215 -17.22 1.66 11.64
CA PHE A 215 -16.49 1.28 10.43
C PHE A 215 -16.86 -0.18 10.13
N CYS A 216 -18.02 -0.41 9.55
CA CYS A 216 -18.53 -1.74 9.26
C CYS A 216 -17.87 -2.22 7.97
N THR A 217 -16.58 -2.54 8.03
CA THR A 217 -15.91 -3.25 6.94
C THR A 217 -16.48 -4.66 6.90
N LEU A 218 -17.05 -5.03 5.77
CA LEU A 218 -17.57 -6.37 5.55
C LEU A 218 -16.43 -7.39 5.54
N SER A 219 -16.73 -8.67 5.79
CA SER A 219 -15.81 -9.73 5.41
C SER A 219 -15.57 -9.71 3.89
N VAL A 220 -14.48 -10.34 3.44
CA VAL A 220 -14.15 -10.36 2.00
C VAL A 220 -15.27 -11.00 1.18
N ASP A 221 -15.86 -12.09 1.66
CA ASP A 221 -16.95 -12.77 0.94
C ASP A 221 -18.23 -11.92 0.87
N GLU A 222 -18.59 -11.24 1.96
CA GLU A 222 -19.72 -10.30 1.98
C GLU A 222 -19.46 -9.11 1.05
N ALA A 223 -18.24 -8.57 1.03
CA ALA A 223 -17.87 -7.50 0.11
C ALA A 223 -17.97 -7.94 -1.36
N ILE A 224 -17.60 -9.20 -1.67
CA ILE A 224 -17.78 -9.79 -3.00
C ILE A 224 -19.27 -9.90 -3.35
N ASN A 225 -20.10 -10.35 -2.41
CA ASN A 225 -21.54 -10.46 -2.63
C ASN A 225 -22.18 -9.08 -2.85
N VAL A 226 -21.79 -8.08 -2.07
CA VAL A 226 -22.19 -6.68 -2.27
C VAL A 226 -21.70 -6.17 -3.63
N HIS A 227 -20.47 -6.47 -4.02
CA HIS A 227 -19.98 -6.12 -5.36
C HIS A 227 -20.81 -6.79 -6.46
N ARG A 228 -21.21 -8.05 -6.32
CA ARG A 228 -21.98 -8.76 -7.37
C ARG A 228 -23.44 -8.33 -7.44
N SER A 229 -23.99 -7.79 -6.36
CA SER A 229 -25.36 -7.28 -6.31
C SER A 229 -25.55 -6.05 -7.20
N THR A 230 -26.67 -5.98 -7.93
CA THR A 230 -27.03 -4.85 -8.80
C THR A 230 -27.21 -3.55 -8.03
N ASN A 231 -27.75 -3.61 -6.82
CA ASN A 231 -27.96 -2.46 -5.93
C ASN A 231 -26.97 -2.44 -4.76
N GLY A 232 -25.89 -3.22 -4.83
CA GLY A 232 -24.91 -3.29 -3.76
C GLY A 232 -24.11 -2.01 -3.60
N ASN A 233 -23.84 -1.62 -2.37
CA ASN A 233 -23.04 -0.44 -2.06
C ASN A 233 -21.57 -0.65 -2.47
N LYS A 234 -21.22 -0.19 -3.68
CA LYS A 234 -19.87 -0.33 -4.25
C LYS A 234 -18.81 0.39 -3.43
N GLN A 235 -19.17 1.49 -2.76
CA GLN A 235 -18.27 2.23 -1.87
C GLN A 235 -17.90 1.40 -0.64
N LEU A 236 -18.89 0.72 -0.05
CA LEU A 236 -18.68 -0.17 1.09
C LEU A 236 -17.82 -1.39 0.73
N ALA A 237 -18.10 -2.01 -0.43
CA ALA A 237 -17.28 -3.09 -0.95
C ALA A 237 -15.83 -2.63 -1.22
N TRP A 238 -15.65 -1.46 -1.85
CA TRP A 238 -14.34 -0.83 -2.05
C TRP A 238 -13.56 -0.65 -0.74
N GLN A 239 -14.20 -0.05 0.27
CA GLN A 239 -13.58 0.17 1.59
C GLN A 239 -13.19 -1.14 2.25
N SER A 240 -14.05 -2.16 2.14
CA SER A 240 -13.79 -3.50 2.70
C SER A 240 -12.62 -4.19 1.99
N PHE A 241 -12.55 -4.14 0.65
CA PHE A 241 -11.41 -4.68 -0.10
C PHE A 241 -10.10 -3.97 0.22
N LYS A 242 -10.14 -2.63 0.31
CA LYS A 242 -8.98 -1.81 0.70
C LYS A 242 -8.46 -2.20 2.08
N TYR A 243 -9.35 -2.35 3.06
CA TYR A 243 -9.02 -2.75 4.42
C TYR A 243 -8.34 -4.13 4.48
N HIS A 244 -8.91 -5.14 3.80
CA HIS A 244 -8.41 -6.51 3.86
C HIS A 244 -7.23 -6.80 2.92
N SER A 245 -6.95 -5.92 1.95
CA SER A 245 -5.91 -6.14 0.93
C SER A 245 -4.48 -6.42 1.45
N PRO A 246 -4.02 -5.93 2.62
CA PRO A 246 -2.68 -6.24 3.11
C PRO A 246 -2.52 -7.71 3.51
N THR A 247 -3.58 -8.36 3.98
CA THR A 247 -3.55 -9.71 4.56
C THR A 247 -4.33 -10.75 3.76
N ASN A 248 -5.24 -10.33 2.87
CA ASN A 248 -6.10 -11.20 2.08
C ASN A 248 -5.85 -11.03 0.57
N LEU A 249 -5.46 -12.12 -0.08
CA LEU A 249 -5.12 -12.14 -1.50
C LEU A 249 -6.31 -11.82 -2.42
N GLU A 250 -7.49 -12.32 -2.09
CA GLU A 250 -8.71 -12.11 -2.88
C GLU A 250 -9.17 -10.65 -2.76
N ALA A 251 -9.14 -10.08 -1.55
CA ALA A 251 -9.42 -8.66 -1.34
C ALA A 251 -8.45 -7.76 -2.13
N LYS A 252 -7.16 -8.13 -2.15
CA LYS A 252 -6.15 -7.43 -2.94
C LYS A 252 -6.44 -7.50 -4.43
N TYR A 253 -6.88 -8.65 -4.95
CA TYR A 253 -7.31 -8.78 -6.34
C TYR A 253 -8.51 -7.84 -6.65
N TRP A 254 -9.52 -7.80 -5.77
CA TRP A 254 -10.68 -6.92 -5.95
C TRP A 254 -10.32 -5.44 -5.86
N LEU A 255 -9.33 -5.08 -5.04
CA LEU A 255 -8.78 -3.73 -5.03
C LEU A 255 -8.26 -3.34 -6.42
N GLY A 256 -7.47 -4.22 -7.06
CA GLY A 256 -7.01 -4.03 -8.44
C GLY A 256 -8.15 -3.97 -9.46
N TYR A 257 -9.19 -4.79 -9.27
CA TYR A 257 -10.40 -4.75 -10.10
C TYR A 257 -11.06 -3.37 -10.09
N TYR A 258 -11.21 -2.77 -8.92
CA TYR A 258 -11.82 -1.46 -8.75
C TYR A 258 -10.98 -0.35 -9.40
N TYR A 259 -9.65 -0.37 -9.22
CA TYR A 259 -8.77 0.55 -9.94
C TYR A 259 -8.95 0.45 -11.45
N TYR A 260 -9.17 -0.75 -11.99
CA TYR A 260 -9.29 -0.97 -13.43
C TYR A 260 -10.66 -0.59 -14.01
N HIS A 261 -11.76 -0.90 -13.31
CA HIS A 261 -13.12 -0.84 -13.87
C HIS A 261 -14.03 0.23 -13.24
N GLU A 262 -13.82 0.62 -11.98
CA GLU A 262 -14.80 1.41 -11.23
C GLU A 262 -14.46 2.90 -11.22
N GLU A 263 -15.16 3.68 -12.05
CA GLU A 263 -14.96 5.12 -12.19
C GLU A 263 -15.80 5.97 -11.21
N LYS A 264 -16.75 5.35 -10.51
CA LYS A 264 -17.73 6.04 -9.65
C LYS A 264 -17.31 6.16 -8.18
N ILE A 265 -16.17 5.59 -7.80
CA ILE A 265 -15.63 5.70 -6.44
C ILE A 265 -14.96 7.07 -6.28
N PRO A 266 -15.38 7.93 -5.34
CA PRO A 266 -14.83 9.28 -5.20
C PRO A 266 -13.30 9.32 -5.01
N GLU A 267 -12.73 8.36 -4.28
CA GLU A 267 -11.28 8.25 -4.08
C GLU A 267 -10.54 7.95 -5.40
N LEU A 268 -11.16 7.23 -6.33
CA LEU A 268 -10.58 6.85 -7.62
C LEU A 268 -10.77 7.93 -8.70
N GLN A 269 -11.61 8.93 -8.46
CA GLN A 269 -11.84 10.04 -9.39
C GLN A 269 -10.69 11.05 -9.37
N GLN A 270 -9.96 11.12 -8.26
CA GLN A 270 -8.82 12.03 -8.10
C GLN A 270 -7.54 11.50 -8.78
N ILE A 271 -7.55 10.23 -9.20
CA ILE A 271 -6.39 9.55 -9.80
C ILE A 271 -6.59 9.52 -11.32
N ASN A 272 -5.57 9.93 -12.06
CA ASN A 272 -5.60 9.90 -13.51
C ASN A 272 -5.80 8.45 -14.04
N LYS A 273 -6.40 8.30 -15.22
CA LYS A 273 -6.80 7.00 -15.75
C LYS A 273 -5.63 6.05 -15.99
N ASP A 274 -4.54 6.54 -16.57
CA ASP A 274 -3.37 5.72 -16.89
C ASP A 274 -2.67 5.21 -15.63
N GLU A 275 -2.61 6.04 -14.59
CA GLU A 275 -2.12 5.69 -13.26
C GLU A 275 -2.97 4.59 -12.63
N LYS A 276 -4.30 4.70 -12.71
CA LYS A 276 -5.20 3.65 -12.20
C LYS A 276 -4.97 2.32 -12.91
N ILE A 277 -4.84 2.35 -14.23
CA ILE A 277 -4.58 1.15 -15.02
C ILE A 277 -3.22 0.56 -14.65
N ARG A 278 -2.18 1.39 -14.43
CA ARG A 278 -0.86 0.94 -13.98
C ARG A 278 -0.90 0.30 -12.59
N ILE A 279 -1.59 0.93 -11.63
CA ILE A 279 -1.79 0.39 -10.28
C ILE A 279 -2.50 -0.97 -10.36
N ALA A 280 -3.60 -1.05 -11.12
CA ALA A 280 -4.35 -2.27 -11.30
C ALA A 280 -3.50 -3.39 -11.91
N ALA A 281 -2.71 -3.10 -12.96
CA ALA A 281 -1.85 -4.08 -13.59
C ALA A 281 -0.78 -4.63 -12.62
N ASN A 282 -0.20 -3.77 -11.77
CA ASN A 282 0.73 -4.20 -10.73
C ASN A 282 0.08 -5.10 -9.68
N ILE A 283 -1.13 -4.74 -9.23
CA ILE A 283 -1.91 -5.56 -8.29
C ILE A 283 -2.26 -6.93 -8.93
N PHE A 284 -2.70 -6.93 -10.19
CA PHE A 284 -2.99 -8.18 -10.90
C PHE A 284 -1.76 -9.05 -11.05
N LYS A 285 -0.59 -8.48 -11.36
CA LYS A 285 0.66 -9.22 -11.40
C LYS A 285 0.95 -9.90 -10.08
N GLU A 286 0.98 -9.12 -8.99
CA GLU A 286 1.31 -9.64 -7.66
C GLU A 286 0.35 -10.76 -7.22
N THR A 287 -0.96 -10.56 -7.46
CA THR A 287 -1.97 -11.55 -7.09
C THR A 287 -1.97 -12.77 -8.02
N ALA A 288 -1.60 -12.60 -9.29
CA ALA A 288 -1.43 -13.68 -10.25
C ALA A 288 -0.23 -14.58 -9.90
N ASP A 289 0.90 -13.97 -9.52
CA ASP A 289 2.11 -14.66 -9.09
C ASP A 289 1.89 -15.50 -7.83
N LYS A 290 0.94 -15.07 -6.98
CA LYS A 290 0.48 -15.80 -5.80
C LYS A 290 -0.63 -16.82 -6.08
N GLY A 291 -0.96 -17.05 -7.36
CA GLY A 291 -1.84 -18.14 -7.78
C GLY A 291 -3.31 -17.76 -8.02
N ASN A 292 -3.74 -16.50 -7.84
CA ASN A 292 -5.14 -16.14 -8.07
C ASN A 292 -5.52 -16.29 -9.56
N PRO A 293 -6.46 -17.18 -9.94
CA PRO A 293 -6.76 -17.47 -11.34
C PRO A 293 -7.44 -16.30 -12.07
N SER A 294 -8.23 -15.49 -11.35
CA SER A 294 -8.87 -14.30 -11.90
C SER A 294 -7.82 -13.21 -12.17
N ALA A 295 -6.83 -13.06 -11.29
CA ALA A 295 -5.71 -12.16 -11.49
C ALA A 295 -4.80 -12.59 -12.66
N GLN A 296 -4.51 -13.89 -12.78
CA GLN A 296 -3.74 -14.44 -13.90
C GLN A 296 -4.40 -14.14 -15.25
N LEU A 297 -5.73 -14.29 -15.35
CA LEU A 297 -6.48 -13.87 -16.52
C LEU A 297 -6.30 -12.36 -16.80
N ARG A 298 -6.51 -11.52 -15.78
CA ARG A 298 -6.47 -10.06 -15.95
C ARG A 298 -5.09 -9.52 -16.29
N TYR A 299 -4.05 -10.02 -15.61
CA TYR A 299 -2.68 -9.62 -15.91
C TYR A 299 -2.26 -10.10 -17.30
N GLY A 300 -2.65 -11.32 -17.69
CA GLY A 300 -2.50 -11.80 -19.05
C GLY A 300 -3.14 -10.86 -20.08
N MET A 301 -4.35 -10.36 -19.81
CA MET A 301 -5.00 -9.36 -20.67
C MET A 301 -4.29 -8.00 -20.67
N CYS A 302 -3.76 -7.55 -19.52
CA CYS A 302 -2.98 -6.31 -19.45
C CYS A 302 -1.74 -6.38 -20.36
N LEU A 303 -0.99 -7.49 -20.31
CA LEU A 303 0.16 -7.74 -21.19
C LEU A 303 -0.24 -7.92 -22.67
N TRP A 304 -1.45 -8.41 -22.93
CA TRP A 304 -1.95 -8.59 -24.28
C TRP A 304 -2.31 -7.26 -24.97
N GLU A 305 -2.94 -6.36 -24.23
CA GLU A 305 -3.47 -5.09 -24.73
C GLU A 305 -2.54 -3.90 -24.48
N GLY A 306 -1.55 -4.05 -23.59
CA GLY A 306 -0.65 -2.97 -23.18
C GLY A 306 -1.24 -2.05 -22.10
N ASN A 307 -2.21 -2.54 -21.34
CA ASN A 307 -2.90 -1.73 -20.32
C ASN A 307 -2.05 -1.66 -19.06
N GLY A 308 -1.38 -0.53 -18.85
CA GLY A 308 -0.56 -0.27 -17.65
C GLY A 308 0.78 -1.02 -17.62
N VAL A 309 1.08 -1.79 -18.67
CA VAL A 309 2.32 -2.55 -18.87
C VAL A 309 2.70 -2.56 -20.35
N VAL A 310 3.97 -2.82 -20.64
CA VAL A 310 4.44 -3.02 -22.02
C VAL A 310 3.82 -4.30 -22.59
N ILE A 311 3.42 -4.26 -23.85
CA ILE A 311 2.85 -5.43 -24.54
C ILE A 311 3.85 -6.58 -24.54
N ASN A 312 3.42 -7.74 -24.06
CA ASN A 312 4.17 -8.98 -24.11
C ASN A 312 3.21 -10.18 -24.24
N THR A 313 2.89 -10.53 -25.48
CA THR A 313 1.89 -11.57 -25.80
C THR A 313 2.33 -12.98 -25.44
N LEU A 314 3.64 -13.28 -25.44
CA LEU A 314 4.16 -14.58 -25.01
C LEU A 314 4.01 -14.76 -23.49
N GLU A 315 4.34 -13.72 -22.73
CA GLU A 315 4.13 -13.72 -21.28
C GLU A 315 2.64 -13.70 -20.92
N ALA A 316 1.83 -12.94 -21.65
CA ALA A 316 0.37 -12.98 -21.53
C ALA A 316 -0.16 -14.41 -21.67
N LEU A 317 0.31 -15.15 -22.69
CA LEU A 317 -0.09 -16.54 -22.92
C LEU A 317 0.30 -17.46 -21.75
N LYS A 318 1.45 -17.21 -21.10
CA LYS A 318 1.88 -17.96 -19.91
C LYS A 318 0.88 -17.76 -18.75
N TYR A 319 0.54 -16.52 -18.41
CA TYR A 319 -0.43 -16.24 -17.34
C TYR A 319 -1.83 -16.77 -17.67
N LEU A 320 -2.28 -16.63 -18.93
CA LEU A 320 -3.56 -17.19 -19.37
C LEU A 320 -3.57 -18.71 -19.22
N LYS A 321 -2.48 -19.41 -19.58
CA LYS A 321 -2.37 -20.87 -19.39
C LYS A 321 -2.44 -21.26 -17.91
N MET A 322 -1.83 -20.48 -17.02
CA MET A 322 -1.95 -20.70 -15.57
C MET A 322 -3.42 -20.59 -15.12
N ALA A 323 -4.13 -19.56 -15.55
CA ALA A 323 -5.55 -19.40 -15.24
C ALA A 323 -6.41 -20.54 -15.81
N ALA A 324 -6.14 -20.94 -17.06
CA ALA A 324 -6.84 -22.05 -17.72
C ALA A 324 -6.62 -23.39 -17.02
N ASN A 325 -5.41 -23.67 -16.52
CA ASN A 325 -5.12 -24.89 -15.76
C ASN A 325 -5.90 -24.95 -14.43
N GLN A 326 -6.31 -23.79 -13.89
CA GLN A 326 -7.16 -23.67 -12.71
C GLN A 326 -8.66 -23.62 -13.05
N GLY A 327 -9.05 -23.98 -14.28
CA GLY A 327 -10.47 -24.04 -14.68
C GLY A 327 -11.07 -22.71 -15.17
N ASN A 328 -10.27 -21.64 -15.33
CA ASN A 328 -10.80 -20.37 -15.82
C ASN A 328 -11.21 -20.48 -17.31
N SER A 329 -12.51 -20.55 -17.55
CA SER A 329 -13.08 -20.79 -18.89
C SER A 329 -12.88 -19.62 -19.85
N ALA A 330 -12.79 -18.38 -19.35
CA ALA A 330 -12.47 -17.21 -20.15
C ALA A 330 -11.03 -17.25 -20.65
N ALA A 331 -10.07 -17.64 -19.81
CA ALA A 331 -8.68 -17.84 -20.20
C ALA A 331 -8.55 -18.92 -21.28
N MET A 332 -9.23 -20.06 -21.11
CA MET A 332 -9.29 -21.12 -22.13
C MET A 332 -9.82 -20.60 -23.47
N TYR A 333 -10.89 -19.80 -23.46
CA TYR A 333 -11.46 -19.21 -24.67
C TYR A 333 -10.49 -18.25 -25.38
N ILE A 334 -9.78 -17.41 -24.61
CA ILE A 334 -8.79 -16.45 -25.15
C ILE A 334 -7.61 -17.20 -25.78
N ILE A 335 -7.06 -18.21 -25.09
CA ILE A 335 -5.98 -19.06 -25.61
C ILE A 335 -6.43 -19.77 -26.89
N GLY A 336 -7.64 -20.33 -26.89
CA GLY A 336 -8.21 -21.01 -28.04
C GLY A 336 -8.28 -20.10 -29.27
N LYS A 337 -8.73 -18.86 -29.10
CA LYS A 337 -8.75 -17.85 -30.16
C LYS A 337 -7.35 -17.42 -30.60
N ALA A 338 -6.41 -17.28 -29.67
CA ALA A 338 -5.03 -16.91 -29.96
C ALA A 338 -4.39 -17.94 -30.90
N TYR A 339 -4.46 -19.23 -30.55
CA TYR A 339 -3.94 -20.32 -31.39
C TYR A 339 -4.70 -20.48 -32.72
N TRP A 340 -6.02 -20.25 -32.71
CA TRP A 340 -6.83 -20.35 -33.94
C TRP A 340 -6.45 -19.32 -35.00
N LYS A 341 -6.20 -18.08 -34.56
CA LYS A 341 -5.82 -16.96 -35.44
C LYS A 341 -4.33 -16.93 -35.75
N GLY A 342 -3.49 -17.25 -34.76
CA GLY A 342 -2.05 -16.93 -34.78
C GLY A 342 -1.79 -15.43 -34.65
N GLY A 343 -0.51 -15.04 -34.66
CA GLY A 343 -0.05 -13.65 -34.64
C GLY A 343 0.58 -13.22 -33.30
N ASN A 344 1.23 -12.05 -33.29
CA ASN A 344 1.95 -11.50 -32.13
C ASN A 344 2.91 -12.51 -31.46
N GLY A 345 3.70 -13.23 -32.27
CA GLY A 345 4.65 -14.24 -31.79
C GLY A 345 4.04 -15.60 -31.44
N ILE A 346 2.72 -15.78 -31.57
CA ILE A 346 2.04 -17.06 -31.36
C ILE A 346 1.83 -17.74 -32.72
N GLU A 347 2.41 -18.93 -32.88
CA GLU A 347 2.19 -19.76 -34.06
C GLU A 347 0.76 -20.25 -34.13
N LYS A 348 0.23 -20.27 -35.36
CA LYS A 348 -1.13 -20.71 -35.61
C LYS A 348 -1.23 -22.22 -35.48
N ASP A 349 -1.95 -22.69 -34.47
CA ASP A 349 -2.25 -24.10 -34.25
C ASP A 349 -3.77 -24.25 -34.04
N LYS A 350 -4.49 -24.53 -35.13
CA LYS A 350 -5.95 -24.68 -35.06
C LYS A 350 -6.38 -25.89 -34.24
N LYS A 351 -5.55 -26.93 -34.15
CA LYS A 351 -5.85 -28.14 -33.38
C LYS A 351 -5.81 -27.81 -31.89
N GLN A 352 -4.72 -27.21 -31.43
CA GLN A 352 -4.59 -26.75 -30.06
C GLN A 352 -5.64 -25.69 -29.72
N GLY A 353 -5.92 -24.76 -30.65
CA GLY A 353 -6.99 -23.78 -30.51
C GLY A 353 -8.36 -24.40 -30.31
N ALA A 354 -8.72 -25.40 -31.12
CA ALA A 354 -9.97 -26.13 -31.03
C ALA A 354 -10.10 -26.88 -29.69
N GLU A 355 -9.03 -27.49 -29.20
CA GLU A 355 -9.02 -28.18 -27.90
C GLU A 355 -9.28 -27.22 -26.73
N TYR A 356 -8.64 -26.05 -26.72
CA TYR A 356 -8.90 -25.03 -25.69
C TYR A 356 -10.32 -24.46 -25.77
N LEU A 357 -10.88 -24.26 -26.97
CA LEU A 357 -12.27 -23.83 -27.13
C LEU A 357 -13.26 -24.89 -26.62
N LYS A 358 -12.99 -26.18 -26.89
CA LYS A 358 -13.77 -27.28 -26.31
C LYS A 358 -13.69 -27.28 -24.78
N LYS A 359 -12.49 -27.10 -24.20
CA LYS A 359 -12.31 -27.00 -22.75
C LYS A 359 -13.08 -25.82 -22.16
N ALA A 360 -13.08 -24.66 -22.83
CA ALA A 360 -13.85 -23.49 -22.41
C ALA A 360 -15.36 -23.80 -22.37
N ALA A 361 -15.88 -24.45 -23.42
CA ALA A 361 -17.27 -24.90 -23.49
C ALA A 361 -17.63 -25.87 -22.35
N SER A 362 -16.77 -26.86 -22.07
CA SER A 362 -16.96 -27.81 -20.96
C SER A 362 -16.88 -27.16 -19.57
N ASN A 363 -16.25 -25.98 -19.43
CA ASN A 363 -16.18 -25.21 -18.19
C ASN A 363 -17.21 -24.07 -18.16
N ASN A 364 -18.37 -24.24 -18.80
CA ASN A 364 -19.51 -23.32 -18.77
C ASN A 364 -19.19 -21.88 -19.23
N HIS A 365 -18.26 -21.69 -20.18
CA HIS A 365 -17.99 -20.36 -20.72
C HIS A 365 -19.24 -19.76 -21.38
N PRO A 366 -19.64 -18.49 -21.14
CA PRO A 366 -20.90 -17.93 -21.67
C PRO A 366 -21.09 -17.99 -23.20
N LYS A 367 -20.00 -18.16 -23.96
CA LYS A 367 -20.00 -18.32 -25.42
C LYS A 367 -19.82 -19.78 -25.85
N VAL A 368 -20.49 -20.72 -25.18
CA VAL A 368 -20.38 -22.18 -25.45
C VAL A 368 -20.63 -22.50 -26.92
N GLU A 369 -21.76 -22.04 -27.48
CA GLU A 369 -22.16 -22.37 -28.86
C GLU A 369 -21.13 -21.90 -29.89
N TYR A 370 -20.61 -20.68 -29.71
CA TYR A 370 -19.55 -20.14 -30.55
C TYR A 370 -18.26 -20.94 -30.42
N ALA A 371 -17.85 -21.31 -29.20
CA ALA A 371 -16.66 -22.12 -28.99
C ALA A 371 -16.78 -23.52 -29.62
N LEU A 372 -17.96 -24.15 -29.54
CA LEU A 372 -18.25 -25.44 -30.17
C LEU A 372 -18.27 -25.33 -31.70
N TYR A 373 -18.79 -24.23 -32.28
CA TYR A 373 -18.77 -24.00 -33.73
C TYR A 373 -17.35 -24.10 -34.31
N PHE A 374 -16.36 -23.42 -33.72
CA PHE A 374 -14.97 -23.50 -34.20
C PHE A 374 -14.37 -24.89 -34.02
N TYR A 375 -14.67 -25.56 -32.91
CA TYR A 375 -14.22 -26.93 -32.68
C TYR A 375 -14.78 -27.90 -33.75
N HIS A 376 -16.08 -27.80 -34.06
CA HIS A 376 -16.71 -28.62 -35.09
C HIS A 376 -16.24 -28.26 -36.51
N ALA A 377 -16.05 -26.97 -36.80
CA ALA A 377 -15.50 -26.52 -38.08
C ALA A 377 -14.10 -27.08 -38.34
N HIS A 378 -13.25 -27.19 -37.30
CA HIS A 378 -11.97 -27.88 -37.41
C HIS A 378 -12.14 -29.37 -37.74
N LYS A 379 -12.97 -30.08 -36.95
CA LYS A 379 -13.26 -31.51 -37.13
C LYS A 379 -13.78 -31.86 -38.52
N LEU A 380 -14.53 -30.95 -39.16
CA LEU A 380 -15.04 -31.11 -40.51
C LEU A 380 -13.98 -30.82 -41.59
N ALA A 381 -13.02 -29.92 -41.32
CA ALA A 381 -11.92 -29.62 -42.24
C ALA A 381 -10.79 -30.66 -42.23
N GLU A 382 -10.76 -31.53 -41.22
CA GLU A 382 -9.83 -32.68 -41.14
C GLU A 382 -10.38 -33.97 -41.79
N LYS A 383 -11.65 -33.96 -42.22
CA LYS A 383 -12.28 -35.03 -43.00
C LYS A 383 -12.24 -34.67 -44.47
#